data_AF-A0A3A4NGH7-F1
#
_entry.id   AF-A0A3A4NGH7-F1
#
_cell.length_a   1.000
_cell.length_b   1.000
_cell.length_c   1.000
_cell.angle_alpha   90.00
_cell.angle_beta   90.00
_cell.angle_gamma   90.00
#
_symmetry.space_group_name_H-M   'P 1'
#
loop_
_entity.id
_entity.type
_entity.pdbx_description
1 polymer ?
#
loop_
_entity_poly.entity_id
_entity_poly.type
_entity_poly.pdbx_seq_one_letter_code
_entity_poly.pdbx_strand_id
1 'polypeptide(L)'
;MGVNPARGFPSHTRARNQDDFGPGARDERLEEGNIGSTPEARRVEVKIEYPLKLHKAEEGGYWAEFPDLPGCITEGDSEEEVLSMAKDALSGWLAVRFERNFSIPEAKFLKGKNVRWVEPTPDVGIPLMIRKIRNELGLSQKEVAHRLHIAYQSYQAWENPKVANPTLKQLSKLAGAVGKKLIIEMV
;
A
#
# COMPACT_ATOMS: atom_id res chain seq x y z
N MET A 1 42.27 -4.09 47.52
CA MET A 1 43.53 -4.84 47.66
C MET A 1 43.45 -5.98 46.65
N GLY A 2 44.08 -5.88 45.46
CA GLY A 2 45.46 -6.34 45.20
C GLY A 2 45.46 -7.89 45.26
N VAL A 3 45.78 -8.68 44.24
CA VAL A 3 46.87 -8.58 43.25
C VAL A 3 46.67 -9.68 42.16
N ASN A 4 47.15 -9.42 40.95
CA ASN A 4 47.43 -10.41 39.90
C ASN A 4 48.94 -10.75 39.95
N PRO A 5 49.36 -12.00 39.68
CA PRO A 5 50.48 -12.14 38.74
C PRO A 5 50.41 -13.39 37.81
N ALA A 6 50.48 -13.10 36.51
CA ALA A 6 51.53 -13.50 35.56
C ALA A 6 51.92 -14.99 35.31
N ARG A 7 51.76 -15.36 34.01
CA ARG A 7 52.71 -16.01 33.06
C ARG A 7 52.92 -17.53 33.08
N GLY A 8 52.85 -18.11 31.86
CA GLY A 8 53.56 -19.33 31.47
C GLY A 8 53.00 -20.03 30.22
N PHE A 9 53.58 -19.79 29.04
CA PHE A 9 53.43 -20.67 27.87
C PHE A 9 54.43 -21.84 27.98
N PRO A 10 54.12 -22.99 27.36
CA PRO A 10 55.15 -23.60 26.52
C PRO A 10 54.67 -24.09 25.14
N SER A 11 55.63 -23.96 24.23
CA SER A 11 55.78 -24.47 22.88
C SER A 11 55.58 -25.99 22.71
N HIS A 12 54.99 -26.40 21.59
CA HIS A 12 55.35 -27.68 20.96
C HIS A 12 55.63 -27.55 19.47
N THR A 13 56.84 -27.97 19.13
CA THR A 13 57.44 -28.12 17.81
C THR A 13 57.02 -29.46 17.19
N ARG A 14 56.56 -29.40 15.93
CA ARG A 14 56.71 -30.33 14.79
C ARG A 14 57.07 -31.81 15.04
N ALA A 15 56.29 -32.71 14.46
CA ALA A 15 56.79 -33.90 13.75
C ALA A 15 55.88 -34.25 12.56
N ARG A 16 56.51 -34.51 11.41
CA ARG A 16 55.92 -34.92 10.13
C ARG A 16 55.60 -36.42 10.16
N ASN A 17 54.65 -36.85 9.35
CA ASN A 17 54.85 -38.04 8.50
C ASN A 17 54.20 -37.78 7.12
N GLN A 18 55.00 -38.07 6.10
CA GLN A 18 54.68 -38.11 4.68
C GLN A 18 54.26 -39.52 4.34
N ASP A 19 53.24 -39.65 3.50
CA ASP A 19 52.99 -40.69 2.49
C ASP A 19 51.85 -40.09 1.62
N ASP A 20 51.70 -40.20 0.31
CA ASP A 20 52.54 -40.43 -0.86
C ASP A 20 51.57 -40.22 -2.06
N PHE A 21 52.03 -39.67 -3.19
CA PHE A 21 51.44 -39.72 -4.57
C PHE A 21 49.90 -39.52 -4.76
N GLY A 22 49.38 -38.48 -5.43
CA GLY A 22 49.61 -38.07 -6.82
C GLY A 22 48.29 -37.49 -7.43
N PRO A 23 48.32 -36.83 -8.59
CA PRO A 23 47.36 -35.80 -8.98
C PRO A 23 46.17 -36.34 -9.80
N GLY A 24 44.95 -35.85 -9.50
CA GLY A 24 43.75 -36.22 -10.24
C GLY A 24 42.68 -35.14 -10.10
N ALA A 25 42.50 -34.37 -11.17
CA ALA A 25 41.57 -33.25 -11.29
C ALA A 25 40.15 -33.60 -10.84
N ARG A 26 39.55 -32.72 -10.03
CA ARG A 26 38.12 -32.45 -10.04
C ARG A 26 37.90 -30.95 -9.96
N ASP A 27 37.34 -30.44 -11.04
CA ASP A 27 36.75 -29.12 -11.21
C ASP A 27 35.67 -28.92 -10.14
N GLU A 28 36.05 -28.43 -8.96
CA GLU A 28 35.12 -27.92 -7.95
C GLU A 28 34.66 -26.54 -8.39
N ARG A 29 33.76 -26.57 -9.37
CA ARG A 29 32.83 -25.50 -9.69
C ARG A 29 32.18 -25.08 -8.37
N LEU A 30 32.61 -23.92 -7.85
CA LEU A 30 31.94 -23.25 -6.73
C LEU A 30 30.49 -23.04 -7.19
N GLU A 31 29.58 -23.88 -6.71
CA GLU A 31 28.17 -23.57 -6.78
C GLU A 31 27.98 -22.31 -5.93
N GLU A 32 27.87 -21.18 -6.62
CA GLU A 32 27.35 -19.94 -6.08
C GLU A 32 25.97 -20.26 -5.52
N GLY A 33 25.96 -20.61 -4.23
CA GLY A 33 24.76 -20.79 -3.45
C GLY A 33 23.91 -19.56 -3.64
N ASN A 34 22.79 -19.76 -4.34
CA ASN A 34 21.70 -18.84 -4.52
C ASN A 34 21.40 -18.20 -3.16
N ILE A 35 21.96 -17.00 -2.91
CA ILE A 35 21.61 -16.18 -1.76
C ILE A 35 20.16 -15.85 -2.02
N GLY A 36 19.30 -16.63 -1.36
CA GLY A 36 17.87 -16.56 -1.50
C GLY A 36 17.47 -15.10 -1.52
N SER A 37 16.81 -14.72 -2.60
CA SER A 37 16.01 -13.51 -2.67
C SER A 37 15.19 -13.47 -1.39
N THR A 38 15.57 -12.57 -0.48
CA THR A 38 14.73 -12.17 0.63
C THR A 38 13.34 -11.91 0.06
N PRO A 39 12.26 -12.44 0.67
CA PRO A 39 10.93 -12.17 0.18
C PRO A 39 10.75 -10.65 0.23
N GLU A 40 10.80 -10.01 -0.95
CA GLU A 40 10.47 -8.61 -1.10
C GLU A 40 9.12 -8.44 -0.42
N ALA A 41 9.11 -7.67 0.67
CA ALA A 41 7.88 -7.34 1.36
C ALA A 41 6.91 -6.84 0.29
N ARG A 42 5.84 -7.62 0.04
CA ARG A 42 4.82 -7.31 -0.96
C ARG A 42 4.47 -5.83 -0.80
N ARG A 43 4.78 -5.01 -1.80
CA ARG A 43 4.32 -3.61 -1.82
C ARG A 43 2.80 -3.67 -1.86
N VAL A 44 2.17 -3.39 -0.72
CA VAL A 44 0.73 -3.19 -0.66
C VAL A 44 0.50 -1.73 -1.00
N GLU A 45 0.01 -1.48 -2.21
CA GLU A 45 -0.46 -0.17 -2.63
C GLU A 45 -1.77 0.14 -1.89
N VAL A 46 -1.86 1.35 -1.35
CA VAL A 46 -3.10 1.83 -0.74
C VAL A 46 -3.90 2.49 -1.84
N LYS A 47 -4.99 1.85 -2.25
CA LYS A 47 -5.94 2.36 -3.23
C LYS A 47 -7.36 2.30 -2.68
N ILE A 48 -8.19 3.22 -3.16
CA ILE A 48 -9.65 3.20 -2.97
C ILE A 48 -10.24 2.96 -4.35
N GLU A 49 -10.69 1.74 -4.60
CA GLU A 49 -11.30 1.34 -5.86
C GLU A 49 -12.44 0.37 -5.58
N TYR A 50 -13.48 0.44 -6.39
CA TYR A 50 -14.63 -0.46 -6.30
C TYR A 50 -14.93 -1.09 -7.66
N PRO A 51 -15.33 -2.38 -7.69
CA PRO A 51 -15.77 -2.99 -8.93
C PRO A 51 -17.11 -2.38 -9.36
N LEU A 52 -17.12 -1.85 -10.57
CA LEU A 52 -18.29 -1.45 -11.31
C LEU A 52 -18.73 -2.60 -12.21
N LYS A 53 -20.01 -2.94 -12.19
CA LYS A 53 -20.61 -3.94 -13.07
C LYS A 53 -21.48 -3.23 -14.11
N LEU A 54 -21.17 -3.46 -15.38
CA LEU A 54 -21.85 -2.85 -16.52
C LEU A 54 -22.97 -3.75 -17.06
N HIS A 55 -24.05 -3.14 -17.47
CA HIS A 55 -25.27 -3.77 -17.97
C HIS A 55 -25.74 -3.06 -19.24
N LYS A 56 -26.37 -3.81 -20.14
CA LYS A 56 -27.12 -3.23 -21.27
C LYS A 56 -28.55 -2.96 -20.82
N ALA A 57 -29.09 -1.78 -21.15
CA ALA A 57 -30.48 -1.46 -20.89
C ALA A 57 -31.39 -2.04 -21.99
N GLU A 58 -32.64 -2.38 -21.63
CA GLU A 58 -33.62 -2.94 -22.57
C GLU A 58 -34.05 -1.93 -23.65
N GLU A 59 -34.08 -0.64 -23.29
CA GLU A 59 -34.46 0.48 -24.15
C GLU A 59 -33.31 1.00 -25.03
N GLY A 60 -32.12 0.39 -24.93
CA GLY A 60 -30.88 0.89 -25.52
C GLY A 60 -30.02 1.66 -24.51
N GLY A 61 -28.72 1.77 -24.79
CA GLY A 61 -27.75 2.35 -23.86
C GLY A 61 -27.24 1.37 -22.80
N TYR A 62 -26.58 1.92 -21.78
CA TYR A 62 -25.90 1.17 -20.73
C TYR A 62 -26.21 1.76 -19.35
N TRP A 63 -26.19 0.90 -18.35
CA TRP A 63 -26.17 1.32 -16.95
C TRP A 63 -25.16 0.48 -16.19
N ALA A 64 -24.71 1.01 -15.07
CA ALA A 64 -23.77 0.32 -14.21
C ALA A 64 -24.06 0.56 -12.74
N GLU A 65 -23.69 -0.43 -11.94
CA GLU A 65 -23.81 -0.39 -10.48
C GLU A 65 -22.49 -0.79 -9.83
N PHE A 66 -22.29 -0.32 -8.60
CA PHE A 66 -21.25 -0.83 -7.71
C PHE A 66 -21.89 -1.85 -6.76
N PRO A 67 -21.64 -3.18 -6.92
CA PRO A 67 -22.35 -4.19 -6.14
C PRO A 67 -22.14 -4.09 -4.62
N ASP A 68 -20.99 -3.58 -4.19
CA ASP A 68 -20.67 -3.36 -2.78
C ASP A 68 -21.21 -2.03 -2.24
N LEU A 69 -21.71 -1.14 -3.10
CA LEU A 69 -22.22 0.19 -2.75
C LEU A 69 -23.68 0.33 -3.17
N PRO A 70 -24.63 -0.22 -2.39
CA PRO A 70 -26.05 -0.17 -2.73
C PRO A 70 -26.54 1.25 -3.03
N GLY A 71 -27.24 1.39 -4.15
CA GLY A 71 -27.77 2.67 -4.64
C GLY A 71 -26.75 3.55 -5.37
N CYS A 72 -25.49 3.12 -5.54
CA CYS A 72 -24.53 3.79 -6.40
C CYS A 72 -24.66 3.26 -7.83
N ILE A 73 -25.46 3.96 -8.64
CA ILE A 73 -25.82 3.58 -10.02
C ILE A 73 -25.56 4.77 -10.94
N THR A 74 -25.18 4.51 -12.17
CA THR A 74 -25.09 5.51 -13.24
C THR A 74 -25.55 4.90 -14.57
N GLU A 75 -25.95 5.73 -15.52
CA GLU A 75 -26.40 5.35 -16.86
C GLU A 75 -25.83 6.29 -17.92
N GLY A 76 -25.91 5.87 -19.19
CA GLY A 76 -25.42 6.62 -20.33
C GLY A 76 -25.66 5.89 -21.65
N ASP A 77 -25.50 6.59 -22.76
CA ASP A 77 -25.77 6.07 -24.09
C ASP A 77 -24.66 5.09 -24.56
N SER A 78 -23.47 5.17 -23.95
CA SER A 78 -22.29 4.36 -24.27
C SER A 78 -21.59 3.80 -23.02
N GLU A 79 -20.77 2.76 -23.18
CA GLU A 79 -19.98 2.22 -22.07
C GLU A 79 -18.99 3.27 -21.54
N GLU A 80 -18.39 4.05 -22.45
CA GLU A 80 -17.43 5.10 -22.13
C GLU A 80 -18.04 6.21 -21.29
N GLU A 81 -19.26 6.64 -21.63
CA GLU A 81 -20.00 7.65 -20.87
C GLU A 81 -20.34 7.14 -19.46
N VAL A 82 -20.86 5.91 -19.36
CA VAL A 82 -21.14 5.26 -18.06
C VAL A 82 -19.89 5.20 -17.20
N LEU A 83 -18.73 4.85 -17.77
CA LEU A 83 -17.47 4.79 -17.03
C LEU A 83 -16.97 6.17 -16.61
N SER A 84 -17.15 7.19 -17.45
CA SER A 84 -16.84 8.58 -17.10
C SER A 84 -17.66 9.05 -15.90
N MET A 85 -18.98 8.80 -15.93
CA MET A 85 -19.90 9.19 -14.85
C MET A 85 -19.75 8.35 -13.59
N ALA A 86 -19.32 7.09 -13.71
CA ALA A 86 -19.15 6.18 -12.58
C ALA A 86 -18.15 6.72 -11.54
N LYS A 87 -17.12 7.45 -11.98
CA LYS A 87 -16.14 8.08 -11.10
C LYS A 87 -16.78 9.12 -10.18
N ASP A 88 -17.60 10.00 -10.74
CA ASP A 88 -18.29 11.04 -9.97
C ASP A 88 -19.37 10.44 -9.07
N ALA A 89 -20.10 9.43 -9.55
CA ALA A 89 -21.06 8.68 -8.75
C ALA A 89 -20.40 8.03 -7.54
N LEU A 90 -19.25 7.37 -7.73
CA LEU A 90 -18.46 6.76 -6.66
C LEU A 90 -17.98 7.81 -5.65
N SER A 91 -17.41 8.92 -6.14
CA SER A 91 -16.97 10.03 -5.30
C SER A 91 -18.09 10.59 -4.43
N GLY A 92 -19.24 10.87 -5.04
CA GLY A 92 -20.41 11.38 -4.32
C GLY A 92 -20.91 10.41 -3.26
N TRP A 93 -21.00 9.12 -3.59
CA TRP A 93 -21.46 8.10 -2.65
C TRP A 93 -20.52 7.99 -1.44
N LEU A 94 -19.22 7.94 -1.67
CA LEU A 94 -18.20 7.85 -0.62
C LEU A 94 -18.17 9.11 0.27
N ALA A 95 -18.28 10.30 -0.33
CA ALA A 95 -18.33 11.56 0.41
C ALA A 95 -19.54 11.63 1.35
N VAL A 96 -20.74 11.28 0.85
CA VAL A 96 -21.97 11.28 1.68
C VAL A 96 -21.87 10.27 2.82
N ARG A 97 -21.30 9.08 2.59
CA ARG A 97 -21.07 8.10 3.66
C ARG A 97 -20.15 8.64 4.74
N PHE A 98 -19.05 9.27 4.34
CA PHE A 98 -18.13 9.90 5.27
C PHE A 98 -18.83 10.98 6.12
N GLU A 99 -19.58 11.88 5.48
CA GLU A 99 -20.28 12.99 6.14
C GLU A 99 -21.31 12.53 7.17
N ARG A 100 -22.04 11.46 6.84
CA ARG A 100 -23.03 10.85 7.74
C ARG A 100 -22.40 9.94 8.80
N ASN A 101 -21.08 9.89 8.84
CA ASN A 101 -20.30 9.02 9.74
C ASN A 101 -20.72 7.54 9.64
N PHE A 102 -21.11 7.11 8.43
CA PHE A 102 -21.43 5.73 8.13
C PHE A 102 -20.17 4.96 7.77
N SER A 103 -20.17 3.66 8.05
CA SER A 103 -19.10 2.77 7.60
C SER A 103 -19.07 2.71 6.08
N ILE A 104 -17.86 2.83 5.52
CA ILE A 104 -17.62 2.60 4.10
C ILE A 104 -17.40 1.09 3.93
N PRO A 105 -18.21 0.38 3.10
CA PRO A 105 -18.03 -1.04 2.84
C PRO A 105 -16.68 -1.31 2.20
N GLU A 106 -16.04 -2.44 2.49
CA GLU A 106 -14.84 -2.85 1.76
C GLU A 106 -15.22 -3.34 0.35
N ALA A 107 -14.39 -3.01 -0.63
CA ALA A 107 -14.54 -3.53 -1.99
C ALA A 107 -14.24 -5.03 -2.01
N LYS A 108 -15.15 -5.81 -2.59
CA LYS A 108 -14.96 -7.24 -2.77
C LYS A 108 -14.38 -7.51 -4.15
N PHE A 109 -13.56 -8.55 -4.23
CA PHE A 109 -13.05 -8.97 -5.53
C PHE A 109 -14.19 -9.45 -6.42
N LEU A 110 -14.33 -8.82 -7.58
CA LEU A 110 -15.27 -9.21 -8.62
C LEU A 110 -14.55 -9.34 -9.96
N LYS A 111 -14.81 -10.42 -10.69
CA LYS A 111 -14.24 -10.69 -12.01
C LYS A 111 -15.36 -10.97 -13.00
N GLY A 112 -15.25 -10.38 -14.19
CA GLY A 112 -16.21 -10.58 -15.28
C GLY A 112 -15.83 -9.75 -16.50
N LYS A 113 -16.36 -10.12 -17.67
CA LYS A 113 -16.10 -9.37 -18.92
C LYS A 113 -16.62 -7.93 -18.87
N ASN A 114 -17.72 -7.73 -18.13
CA ASN A 114 -18.41 -6.46 -17.93
C ASN A 114 -18.06 -5.78 -16.59
N VAL A 115 -16.94 -6.16 -15.97
CA VAL A 115 -16.48 -5.55 -14.72
C VAL A 115 -15.34 -4.59 -15.01
N ARG A 116 -15.37 -3.41 -14.40
CA ARG A 116 -14.30 -2.40 -14.43
C ARG A 116 -14.01 -1.95 -13.02
N TRP A 117 -12.75 -1.72 -12.68
CA TRP A 117 -12.37 -1.13 -11.40
C TRP A 117 -12.35 0.38 -11.55
N VAL A 118 -13.04 1.08 -10.67
CA VAL A 118 -13.17 2.54 -10.72
C VAL A 118 -12.62 3.12 -9.43
N GLU A 119 -11.75 4.12 -9.59
CA GLU A 119 -11.24 4.96 -8.51
C GLU A 119 -12.08 6.23 -8.39
N PRO A 120 -12.29 6.78 -7.18
CA PRO A 120 -12.93 8.07 -7.02
C PRO A 120 -12.01 9.19 -7.54
N THR A 121 -12.55 10.39 -7.63
CA THR A 121 -11.79 11.62 -7.85
C THR A 121 -10.72 11.82 -6.75
N PRO A 122 -9.55 12.42 -7.05
CA PRO A 122 -8.47 12.56 -6.08
C PRO A 122 -8.84 13.31 -4.80
N ASP A 123 -9.74 14.29 -4.88
CA ASP A 123 -10.25 15.07 -3.74
C ASP A 123 -11.04 14.21 -2.74
N VAL A 124 -11.67 13.12 -3.18
CA VAL A 124 -12.32 12.13 -2.30
C VAL A 124 -11.38 10.97 -1.97
N GLY A 125 -10.65 10.47 -2.96
CA GLY A 125 -9.75 9.32 -2.82
C GLY A 125 -8.60 9.57 -1.85
N ILE A 126 -7.90 10.71 -1.95
CA ILE A 126 -6.73 11.01 -1.11
C ILE A 126 -7.11 11.06 0.38
N PRO A 127 -8.15 11.79 0.82
CA PRO A 127 -8.55 11.81 2.23
C PRO A 127 -8.91 10.43 2.78
N LEU A 128 -9.59 9.61 1.97
CA LEU A 128 -9.95 8.25 2.36
C LEU A 128 -8.72 7.33 2.43
N MET A 129 -7.74 7.50 1.54
CA MET A 129 -6.45 6.81 1.62
C MET A 129 -5.68 7.20 2.88
N ILE A 130 -5.64 8.49 3.23
CA ILE A 130 -4.99 8.97 4.48
C ILE A 130 -5.65 8.31 5.69
N ARG A 131 -6.99 8.33 5.75
CA ARG A 131 -7.77 7.68 6.81
C ARG A 131 -7.51 6.17 6.88
N LYS A 132 -7.47 5.49 5.72
CA LYS A 132 -7.20 4.06 5.60
C LYS A 132 -5.81 3.70 6.12
N ILE A 133 -4.77 4.40 5.67
CA ILE A 133 -3.39 4.22 6.16
C ILE A 133 -3.32 4.40 7.67
N ARG A 134 -3.93 5.45 8.20
CA ARG A 134 -3.94 5.71 9.64
C ARG A 134 -4.60 4.57 10.41
N ASN A 135 -5.76 4.10 9.94
CA ASN A 135 -6.50 3.00 10.57
C ASN A 135 -5.70 1.68 10.51
N GLU A 136 -5.08 1.36 9.39
CA GLU A 136 -4.23 0.16 9.22
C GLU A 136 -3.02 0.15 10.16
N LEU A 137 -2.52 1.35 10.52
CA LEU A 137 -1.43 1.51 11.48
C LEU A 137 -1.91 1.57 12.94
N GLY A 138 -3.22 1.49 13.20
CA GLY A 138 -3.80 1.56 14.53
C GLY A 138 -3.60 2.91 15.23
N LEU A 139 -3.40 4.00 14.47
CA LEU A 139 -3.15 5.33 15.02
C LEU A 139 -4.45 6.14 15.13
N SER A 140 -4.62 6.95 16.16
CA SER A 140 -5.64 8.01 16.15
C SER A 140 -5.13 9.24 15.40
N GLN A 141 -6.07 10.09 15.01
CA GLN A 141 -5.77 11.36 14.35
C GLN A 141 -4.86 12.26 15.21
N LYS A 142 -4.95 12.16 16.55
CA LYS A 142 -4.11 12.95 17.47
C LYS A 142 -2.65 12.48 17.45
N GLU A 143 -2.37 11.17 17.41
CA GLU A 143 -0.98 10.71 17.31
C GLU A 143 -0.34 11.13 15.98
N VAL A 144 -1.07 11.06 14.87
CA VAL A 144 -0.51 11.48 13.57
C VAL A 144 -0.25 12.97 13.54
N ALA A 145 -1.17 13.80 14.03
CA ALA A 145 -0.97 15.24 14.16
C ALA A 145 0.27 15.58 15.01
N HIS A 146 0.46 14.87 16.13
CA HIS A 146 1.62 15.02 17.00
C HIS A 146 2.94 14.64 16.29
N ARG A 147 2.97 13.49 15.58
CA ARG A 147 4.13 13.06 14.78
C ARG A 147 4.49 14.06 13.67
N LEU A 148 3.49 14.74 13.12
CA LEU A 148 3.67 15.74 12.07
C LEU A 148 4.00 17.15 12.60
N HIS A 149 3.92 17.36 13.92
CA HIS A 149 4.02 18.67 14.56
C HIS A 149 3.02 19.70 13.97
N ILE A 150 1.76 19.29 13.78
CA ILE A 150 0.66 20.14 13.31
C ILE A 150 -0.52 20.13 14.27
N ALA A 151 -1.39 21.14 14.18
CA ALA A 151 -2.62 21.16 14.95
C ALA A 151 -3.55 19.99 14.57
N TYR A 152 -4.25 19.44 15.56
CA TYR A 152 -5.22 18.35 15.36
C TYR A 152 -6.25 18.66 14.28
N GLN A 153 -6.81 19.88 14.30
CA GLN A 153 -7.80 20.34 13.32
C GLN A 153 -7.25 20.36 11.89
N SER A 154 -5.96 20.67 11.72
CA SER A 154 -5.31 20.64 10.41
C SER A 154 -5.23 19.21 9.86
N TYR A 155 -4.88 18.24 10.70
CA TYR A 155 -4.86 16.84 10.29
C TYR A 155 -6.26 16.27 10.07
N GLN A 156 -7.21 16.62 10.94
CA GLN A 156 -8.61 16.22 10.82
C GLN A 156 -9.20 16.63 9.46
N ALA A 157 -8.87 17.83 8.98
CA ALA A 157 -9.29 18.31 7.67
C ALA A 157 -8.73 17.48 6.51
N TRP A 158 -7.54 16.87 6.65
CA TRP A 158 -6.94 16.04 5.59
C TRP A 158 -7.68 14.73 5.36
N GLU A 159 -8.45 14.25 6.33
CA GLU A 159 -9.28 13.05 6.21
C GLU A 159 -10.71 13.36 5.78
N ASN A 160 -11.07 14.63 5.56
CA ASN A 160 -12.43 15.05 5.21
C ASN A 160 -12.56 15.38 3.72
N PRO A 161 -13.24 14.55 2.90
CA PRO A 161 -13.42 14.77 1.47
C PRO A 161 -13.97 16.15 1.07
N LYS A 162 -14.72 16.84 1.94
CA LYS A 162 -15.30 18.16 1.63
C LYS A 162 -14.30 19.32 1.67
N VAL A 163 -13.25 19.19 2.47
CA VAL A 163 -12.37 20.33 2.80
C VAL A 163 -10.88 20.00 2.66
N ALA A 164 -10.54 18.74 2.40
CA ALA A 164 -9.16 18.31 2.30
C ALA A 164 -8.46 18.97 1.11
N ASN A 165 -7.36 19.66 1.39
CA ASN A 165 -6.45 20.17 0.38
C ASN A 165 -4.99 20.10 0.86
N PRO A 166 -4.48 18.89 1.18
CA PRO A 166 -3.08 18.75 1.57
C PRO A 166 -2.17 19.00 0.37
N THR A 167 -1.17 19.85 0.55
CA THR A 167 -0.10 20.06 -0.45
C THR A 167 0.74 18.79 -0.63
N LEU A 168 1.41 18.65 -1.77
CA LEU A 168 2.35 17.56 -2.01
C LEU A 168 3.45 17.47 -0.93
N LYS A 169 3.90 18.61 -0.40
CA LYS A 169 4.86 18.68 0.71
C LYS A 169 4.28 18.07 1.99
N GLN A 170 3.01 18.33 2.27
CA GLN A 170 2.32 17.75 3.43
C GLN A 170 2.10 16.24 3.25
N LEU A 171 1.70 15.78 2.07
CA LEU A 171 1.57 14.36 1.75
C LEU A 171 2.91 13.62 1.88
N SER A 172 4.01 14.23 1.42
CA SER A 172 5.35 13.67 1.56
C SER A 172 5.77 13.56 3.04
N LYS A 173 5.49 14.59 3.85
CA LYS A 173 5.71 14.53 5.30
C LYS A 173 4.88 13.44 5.99
N LEU A 174 3.60 13.32 5.61
CA LEU A 174 2.74 12.25 6.11
C LEU A 174 3.34 10.89 5.82
N ALA A 175 3.71 10.63 4.55
CA ALA A 175 4.33 9.38 4.14
C ALA A 175 5.57 9.06 5.01
N GLY A 176 6.47 10.03 5.20
CA GLY A 176 7.62 9.86 6.09
C GLY A 176 7.25 9.56 7.55
N ALA A 177 6.28 10.30 8.12
CA ALA A 177 5.82 10.12 9.50
C ALA A 177 5.16 8.76 9.77
N VAL A 178 4.69 8.08 8.71
CA VAL A 178 4.08 6.75 8.78
C VAL A 178 4.93 5.63 8.16
N GLY A 179 6.21 5.91 7.86
CA GLY A 179 7.13 4.91 7.30
C GLY A 179 6.76 4.43 5.90
N LYS A 180 6.12 5.29 5.09
CA LYS A 180 5.71 5.03 3.71
C LYS A 180 6.45 5.97 2.74
N LYS A 181 6.38 5.65 1.45
CA LYS A 181 6.89 6.50 0.37
C LYS A 181 5.72 7.04 -0.45
N LEU A 182 5.68 8.35 -0.68
CA LEU A 182 4.74 8.95 -1.63
C LEU A 182 5.24 8.71 -3.05
N ILE A 183 4.38 8.15 -3.90
CA ILE A 183 4.59 7.96 -5.34
C ILE A 183 3.43 8.66 -6.04
N ILE A 184 3.75 9.43 -7.09
CA ILE A 184 2.77 10.08 -7.96
C ILE A 184 3.09 9.60 -9.37
N GLU A 185 2.09 9.03 -10.02
CA GLU A 185 2.18 8.49 -11.37
C GLU A 185 1.09 9.12 -12.22
N MET A 186 1.42 9.50 -13.45
CA MET A 186 0.47 9.99 -14.44
C MET A 186 0.51 8.99 -15.60
N VAL A 187 -0.60 8.27 -15.78
CA VAL A 187 -0.77 7.21 -16.79
C VAL A 187 -1.64 7.67 -17.96
#